data_AF-G5BY36-F1
#
_entry.id   AF-G5BY36-F1
#
_cell.length_a   1.000
_cell.length_b   1.000
_cell.length_c   1.000
_cell.angle_alpha   90.00
_cell.angle_beta   90.00
_cell.angle_gamma   90.00
#
_symmetry.space_group_name_H-M   'P 1'
#
loop_
_entity.id
_entity.type
_entity.pdbx_description
1 polymer ?
#
loop_
_entity_poly.entity_id
_entity_poly.type
_entity_poly.pdbx_seq_one_letter_code
_entity_poly.pdbx_strand_id
1 'polypeptide(L)'
;MQNQRRGRVLFQDVQKPSEDEWGKTLDAMEAALALEKNLNQALLDLHALGSAKTDPHLRDFLENHFLDEEVKLIKKIGNHLTDVRGLVAPRLGWVSTSPKGSPSNMASRPRSPVAFEGLLLTWH
;
A
#
# COMPACT_ATOMS: atom_id res chain seq x y z
N MET A 1 12.94 -14.21 10.67
CA MET A 1 13.90 -14.13 9.53
C MET A 1 15.35 -13.88 9.93
N GLN A 2 15.74 -12.77 10.56
CA GLN A 2 17.17 -12.51 10.84
C GLN A 2 17.82 -13.60 11.73
N ASN A 3 17.22 -13.93 12.88
CA ASN A 3 17.73 -15.00 13.76
C ASN A 3 17.72 -16.39 13.09
N GLN A 4 16.66 -16.70 12.32
CA GLN A 4 16.53 -17.97 11.57
C GLN A 4 17.64 -18.13 10.51
N ARG A 5 18.12 -17.02 9.96
CA ARG A 5 19.21 -17.00 8.97
C ARG A 5 20.58 -16.72 9.58
N ARG A 6 20.71 -16.86 10.92
CA ARG A 6 21.93 -16.59 11.69
C ARG A 6 22.47 -15.15 11.52
N GLY A 7 21.61 -14.21 11.13
CA GLY A 7 21.93 -12.79 11.08
C GLY A 7 22.07 -12.21 12.49
N ARG A 8 22.76 -11.07 12.58
CA ARG A 8 22.87 -10.29 13.83
C ARG A 8 21.85 -9.16 13.80
N VAL A 9 21.02 -9.07 14.84
CA VAL A 9 20.06 -7.97 15.02
C VAL A 9 20.79 -6.84 15.76
N LEU A 10 20.81 -5.65 15.15
CA LEU A 10 21.23 -4.43 15.81
C LEU A 10 20.00 -3.54 15.96
N PHE A 11 19.60 -3.26 17.20
CA PHE A 11 18.49 -2.36 17.48
C PHE A 11 18.93 -0.91 17.25
N GLN A 12 18.04 -0.13 16.65
CA GLN A 12 18.21 1.31 16.44
C GLN A 12 17.11 2.04 17.19
N ASP A 13 17.36 3.30 17.54
CA ASP A 13 16.38 4.15 18.22
C ASP A 13 15.19 4.43 17.30
N VAL A 14 13.99 4.19 17.83
CA VAL A 14 12.75 4.56 17.14
C VAL A 14 12.62 6.07 17.20
N GLN A 15 12.65 6.70 16.02
CA GLN A 15 12.52 8.15 15.92
C GLN A 15 11.11 8.57 16.29
N LYS A 16 11.03 9.72 16.98
CA LYS A 16 9.75 10.36 17.28
C LYS A 16 9.03 10.69 15.96
N PRO A 17 7.70 10.51 15.88
CA PRO A 17 6.94 10.99 14.72
C PRO A 17 7.14 12.49 14.51
N SER A 18 6.98 12.94 13.26
CA SER A 18 7.12 14.35 12.90
C SER A 18 6.10 15.25 13.58
N GLU A 19 4.91 14.71 13.88
CA GLU A 19 3.83 15.41 14.56
C GLU A 19 3.41 14.65 15.82
N ASP A 20 3.24 15.39 16.92
CA ASP A 20 2.65 14.88 18.17
C ASP A 20 1.14 15.10 18.23
N GLU A 21 0.63 16.08 17.46
CA GLU A 21 -0.79 16.44 17.41
C GLU A 21 -1.32 16.21 16.01
N TRP A 22 -2.18 15.21 15.86
CA TRP A 22 -2.84 14.88 14.61
C TRP A 22 -4.14 15.67 14.53
N GLY A 23 -4.11 16.85 13.87
CA GLY A 23 -5.17 17.85 13.85
C GLY A 23 -6.61 17.32 13.76
N LYS A 24 -7.19 17.25 12.55
CA LYS A 24 -8.50 16.62 12.35
C LYS A 24 -8.33 15.15 12.03
N THR A 25 -9.40 14.35 12.23
CA THR A 25 -9.41 12.92 11.87
C THR A 25 -8.99 12.67 10.41
N LEU A 26 -9.32 13.61 9.52
CA LEU A 26 -8.91 13.55 8.12
C LEU A 26 -7.38 13.63 7.97
N ASP A 27 -6.74 14.60 8.62
CA ASP A 27 -5.29 14.82 8.58
C ASP A 27 -4.55 13.60 9.13
N ALA A 28 -5.05 13.02 10.23
CA ALA A 28 -4.51 11.80 10.82
C ALA A 28 -4.57 10.59 9.85
N MET A 29 -5.69 10.43 9.14
CA MET A 29 -5.86 9.35 8.15
C MET A 29 -5.01 9.57 6.90
N GLU A 30 -4.82 10.81 6.46
CA GLU A 30 -3.94 11.14 5.34
C GLU A 30 -2.47 10.86 5.68
N ALA A 31 -2.05 11.21 6.90
CA ALA A 31 -0.72 10.87 7.41
C ALA A 31 -0.51 9.35 7.53
N ALA A 32 -1.50 8.62 8.04
CA ALA A 32 -1.45 7.16 8.10
C ALA A 32 -1.32 6.56 6.68
N LEU A 33 -2.10 7.04 5.70
CA LEU A 33 -1.99 6.58 4.32
C LEU A 33 -0.60 6.86 3.73
N ALA A 34 -0.01 8.02 4.01
CA ALA A 34 1.34 8.36 3.56
C ALA A 34 2.39 7.43 4.18
N LEU A 35 2.24 7.10 5.47
CA LEU A 35 3.12 6.15 6.16
C LEU A 35 3.06 4.75 5.53
N GLU A 36 1.85 4.20 5.31
CA GLU A 36 1.71 2.87 4.71
C GLU A 36 2.26 2.82 3.27
N LYS A 37 2.07 3.90 2.49
CA LYS A 37 2.67 3.99 1.14
C LYS A 37 4.20 3.98 1.20
N ASN A 38 4.80 4.70 2.14
CA ASN A 38 6.25 4.70 2.34
C ASN A 38 6.75 3.32 2.76
N LEU A 39 6.06 2.68 3.70
CA LEU A 39 6.41 1.33 4.16
C LEU A 39 6.30 0.29 3.05
N ASN A 40 5.26 0.37 2.20
CA ASN A 40 5.12 -0.47 1.02
C ASN A 40 6.29 -0.26 0.04
N GLN A 41 6.69 0.99 -0.23
CA GLN A 41 7.85 1.27 -1.08
C GLN A 41 9.14 0.66 -0.49
N ALA A 42 9.39 0.81 0.80
CA ALA A 42 10.55 0.22 1.46
C ALA A 42 10.56 -1.32 1.37
N LEU A 43 9.38 -1.97 1.42
CA LEU A 43 9.25 -3.41 1.23
C LEU A 43 9.51 -3.84 -0.22
N LEU A 44 9.06 -3.06 -1.21
CA LEU A 44 9.35 -3.29 -2.63
C LEU A 44 10.84 -3.13 -2.94
N ASP A 45 11.48 -2.12 -2.37
CA ASP A 45 12.93 -1.90 -2.51
C ASP A 45 13.72 -3.08 -1.89
N LEU A 46 13.27 -3.57 -0.73
CA LEU A 46 13.87 -4.74 -0.09
C LEU A 46 13.66 -6.02 -0.90
N HIS A 47 12.50 -6.17 -1.54
CA HIS A 47 12.19 -7.28 -2.45
C HIS A 47 13.09 -7.24 -3.70
N ALA A 48 13.25 -6.06 -4.31
CA ALA A 48 14.17 -5.83 -5.42
C ALA A 48 15.62 -6.16 -5.04
N LEU A 49 16.06 -5.78 -3.84
CA LEU A 49 17.38 -6.15 -3.31
C LEU A 49 17.52 -7.67 -3.15
N GLY A 50 16.48 -8.35 -2.67
CA GLY A 50 16.42 -9.81 -2.61
C GLY A 50 16.57 -10.44 -3.99
N SER A 51 15.92 -9.87 -5.02
CA SER A 51 16.08 -10.32 -6.41
C SER A 51 17.50 -10.10 -6.93
N ALA A 52 18.09 -8.93 -6.70
CA ALA A 52 19.45 -8.62 -7.12
C ALA A 52 20.51 -9.53 -6.46
N LYS A 53 20.27 -9.93 -5.21
CA LYS A 53 21.13 -10.86 -4.47
C LYS A 53 20.79 -12.34 -4.69
N THR A 54 19.82 -12.63 -5.56
CA THR A 54 19.35 -14.00 -5.85
C THR A 54 18.94 -14.74 -4.57
N ASP A 55 18.17 -14.07 -3.71
CA ASP A 55 17.68 -14.59 -2.43
C ASP A 55 16.17 -14.87 -2.50
N PRO A 56 15.76 -16.03 -3.04
CA PRO A 56 14.35 -16.39 -3.20
C PRO A 56 13.63 -16.50 -1.86
N HIS A 57 14.31 -16.97 -0.82
CA HIS A 57 13.70 -17.14 0.50
C HIS A 57 13.32 -15.79 1.15
N LEU A 58 14.14 -14.75 0.99
CA LEU A 58 13.77 -13.40 1.43
C LEU A 58 12.55 -12.89 0.65
N ARG A 59 12.56 -13.08 -0.67
CA ARG A 59 11.50 -12.61 -1.55
C ARG A 59 10.16 -13.24 -1.22
N ASP A 60 10.13 -14.57 -1.12
CA ASP A 60 8.93 -15.34 -0.80
C ASP A 60 8.40 -14.96 0.60
N PHE A 61 9.27 -14.68 1.56
CA PHE A 61 8.86 -14.20 2.88
C PHE A 61 8.16 -12.83 2.81
N LEU A 62 8.67 -11.88 2.01
CA LEU A 62 8.05 -10.56 1.85
C LEU A 62 6.70 -10.65 1.15
N GLU A 63 6.59 -11.48 0.11
CA GLU A 63 5.34 -11.71 -0.64
C GLU A 63 4.25 -12.33 0.22
N ASN A 64 4.58 -13.36 1.02
CA ASN A 64 3.58 -14.12 1.78
C ASN A 64 3.13 -13.43 3.07
N HIS A 65 3.91 -12.50 3.63
CA HIS A 65 3.63 -11.94 4.95
C HIS A 65 3.36 -10.43 4.96
N PHE A 66 3.83 -9.68 3.96
CA PHE A 66 3.78 -8.21 4.01
C PHE A 66 3.11 -7.60 2.78
N LEU A 67 3.56 -7.94 1.57
CA LEU A 67 3.15 -7.19 0.36
C LEU A 67 1.63 -7.21 0.10
N ASP A 68 0.95 -8.35 0.29
CA ASP A 68 -0.50 -8.43 0.10
C ASP A 68 -1.28 -7.71 1.23
N GLU A 69 -0.77 -7.76 2.46
CA GLU A 69 -1.39 -7.09 3.61
C GLU A 69 -1.27 -5.57 3.50
N GLU A 70 -0.12 -5.06 3.07
CA GLU A 70 0.10 -3.62 2.84
C GLU A 70 -0.88 -3.06 1.81
N VAL A 71 -1.11 -3.77 0.71
CA VAL A 71 -2.09 -3.32 -0.31
C VAL A 71 -3.50 -3.27 0.26
N LYS A 72 -3.88 -4.27 1.07
CA LYS A 72 -5.18 -4.29 1.74
C LYS A 72 -5.32 -3.13 2.72
N LEU A 73 -4.28 -2.81 3.49
CA LEU A 73 -4.27 -1.70 4.44
C LEU A 73 -4.38 -0.35 3.73
N ILE A 74 -3.55 -0.09 2.71
CA ILE A 74 -3.59 1.13 1.89
C ILE A 74 -4.99 1.32 1.31
N LYS A 75 -5.59 0.26 0.74
CA LYS A 75 -6.95 0.30 0.20
C LYS A 75 -7.99 0.62 1.29
N LYS A 76 -7.88 0.00 2.46
CA LYS A 76 -8.81 0.21 3.57
C LYS A 76 -8.77 1.66 4.07
N ILE A 77 -7.58 2.23 4.24
CA ILE A 77 -7.42 3.63 4.65
C ILE A 77 -7.93 4.58 3.56
N GLY A 78 -7.64 4.30 2.29
CA GLY A 78 -8.15 5.09 1.16
C GLY A 78 -9.68 5.10 1.06
N ASN A 79 -10.34 3.97 1.32
CA ASN A 79 -11.80 3.89 1.39
C ASN A 79 -12.34 4.75 2.54
N HIS A 80 -11.75 4.64 3.74
CA HIS A 80 -12.16 5.44 4.88
C HIS A 80 -11.98 6.95 4.64
N LEU A 81 -10.90 7.35 3.98
CA LEU A 81 -10.69 8.75 3.57
C LEU A 81 -11.78 9.23 2.62
N THR A 82 -12.17 8.40 1.66
CA THR A 82 -13.24 8.72 0.71
C THR A 82 -14.59 8.88 1.41
N ASP A 83 -14.89 8.00 2.37
CA ASP A 83 -16.10 8.08 3.18
C ASP A 83 -16.11 9.36 4.03
N VAL A 84 -15.02 9.66 4.74
CA VAL A 84 -14.90 10.86 5.58
C VAL A 84 -15.03 12.14 4.74
N ARG A 85 -14.37 12.22 3.59
CA ARG A 85 -14.50 13.36 2.67
C ARG A 85 -15.92 13.49 2.10
N GLY A 86 -16.56 12.36 1.78
CA GLY A 86 -17.94 12.31 1.29
C GLY A 86 -19.00 12.67 2.33
N LEU A 87 -18.70 12.53 3.63
CA LEU A 87 -19.55 13.01 4.73
C LEU A 87 -19.41 14.52 4.96
N VAL A 88 -18.26 15.10 4.63
CA VAL A 88 -17.98 16.54 4.77
C VAL A 88 -18.51 17.36 3.59
N ALA A 89 -18.66 16.76 2.40
CA ALA A 89 -19.32 17.37 1.26
C ALA A 89 -20.82 17.02 1.24
N PRO A 90 -21.76 17.99 1.17
CA PRO A 90 -23.16 17.66 0.90
C PRO A 90 -23.22 16.91 -0.42
N ARG A 91 -23.83 15.71 -0.44
CA ARG A 91 -24.10 14.91 -1.63
C ARG A 91 -24.93 15.71 -2.64
N LEU A 92 -24.31 16.58 -3.42
CA LEU A 92 -24.92 17.26 -4.54
C LEU A 92 -24.84 16.33 -5.76
N GLY A 93 -25.92 15.55 -5.92
CA GLY A 93 -26.46 15.08 -7.19
C GLY A 93 -25.49 14.47 -8.19
N TRP A 94 -25.11 13.21 -8.02
CA TRP A 94 -24.63 12.40 -9.14
C TRP A 94 -25.83 11.83 -9.90
N VAL A 95 -26.25 12.51 -10.96
CA VAL A 95 -27.11 11.92 -11.99
C VAL A 95 -26.30 10.81 -12.67
N SER A 96 -26.75 9.57 -12.52
CA SER A 96 -26.16 8.41 -13.17
C SER A 96 -26.49 8.43 -14.67
N THR A 97 -25.54 8.80 -15.52
CA THR A 97 -25.58 8.41 -16.94
C THR A 97 -24.64 7.25 -17.14
N SER A 98 -25.21 6.03 -17.17
CA SER A 98 -24.54 4.83 -17.67
C SER A 98 -24.27 4.96 -19.16
N PRO A 99 -23.10 4.49 -19.65
CA PRO A 99 -23.02 3.87 -20.96
C PRO A 99 -22.79 2.36 -20.80
N LYS A 100 -23.73 1.58 -21.34
CA LYS A 100 -23.59 0.14 -21.57
C LYS A 100 -22.30 -0.15 -22.34
N GLY A 101 -21.54 -1.13 -21.86
CA GLY A 101 -20.43 -1.73 -22.59
C GLY A 101 -19.74 -2.81 -21.78
N SER A 102 -20.18 -4.07 -21.92
CA SER A 102 -19.36 -5.22 -21.51
C SER A 102 -18.17 -5.36 -22.46
N PRO A 103 -17.01 -5.78 -21.95
CA PRO A 103 -16.43 -7.00 -22.51
C PRO A 103 -15.88 -7.94 -21.42
N SER A 104 -16.25 -9.21 -21.56
CA SER A 104 -15.54 -10.35 -21.03
C SER A 104 -14.09 -10.37 -21.51
N ASN A 105 -13.12 -10.59 -20.61
CA ASN A 105 -12.11 -11.64 -20.74
C ASN A 105 -11.12 -11.65 -19.56
N MET A 106 -11.03 -12.83 -18.94
CA MET A 106 -9.99 -13.41 -18.08
C MET A 106 -8.82 -12.49 -17.66
N ALA A 107 -8.80 -12.10 -16.39
CA ALA A 107 -7.61 -11.57 -15.73
C ALA A 107 -6.71 -12.71 -15.25
N SER A 108 -5.79 -13.16 -16.12
CA SER A 108 -4.59 -13.88 -15.69
C SER A 108 -3.71 -12.97 -14.82
N ARG A 109 -3.35 -13.45 -13.62
CA ARG A 109 -2.42 -12.81 -12.68
C ARG A 109 -1.20 -12.21 -13.40
N PRO A 110 -0.81 -10.95 -13.15
CA PRO A 110 0.41 -10.40 -13.72
C PRO A 110 1.62 -11.09 -13.09
N ARG A 111 2.55 -11.53 -13.93
CA ARG A 111 3.77 -12.25 -13.56
C ARG A 111 4.99 -11.34 -13.37
N SER A 112 4.81 -10.02 -13.32
CA SER A 112 5.92 -9.05 -13.22
C SER A 112 5.66 -7.92 -12.22
N PRO A 113 6.69 -7.47 -11.46
CA PRO A 113 6.60 -6.34 -10.55
C PRO A 113 6.26 -5.01 -11.23
N VAL A 114 6.64 -4.84 -12.50
CA VAL A 114 6.44 -3.59 -13.26
C VAL A 114 4.95 -3.32 -13.54
N ALA A 115 4.12 -4.36 -13.60
CA ALA A 115 2.68 -4.19 -13.75
C ALA A 115 1.98 -3.68 -12.48
N PHE A 116 2.65 -3.75 -11.33
CA PHE A 116 2.10 -3.36 -10.03
C PHE A 116 2.17 -1.84 -9.81
N GLU A 117 3.24 -1.19 -10.28
CA GLU A 117 3.38 0.28 -10.25
C GLU A 117 2.29 0.98 -11.09
N GLY A 118 1.90 0.36 -12.21
CA GLY A 118 0.82 0.88 -13.06
C GLY A 118 -0.54 0.93 -12.36
N LEU A 119 -0.84 -0.02 -11.46
CA LEU A 119 -2.10 -0.04 -10.73
C LEU A 119 -2.15 0.98 -9.58
N LEU A 120 -1.00 1.37 -9.03
CA LEU A 120 -0.93 2.35 -7.94
C LEU A 120 -0.94 3.80 -8.46
N LEU A 121 -0.42 4.04 -9.67
CA LEU A 121 -0.41 5.37 -10.30
C LEU A 121 -1.72 5.72 -11.04
N THR A 122 -2.59 4.74 -11.33
CA THR A 122 -3.88 4.99 -12.01
C THR A 122 -5.03 5.38 -11.07
N TRP A 123 -4.78 5.48 -9.76
CA TRP A 123 -5.74 6.04 -8.79
C TRP A 123 -5.34 7.47 -8.43
N HIS A 124 -5.59 8.40 -9.36
CA HIS A 124 -5.62 9.84 -9.12
C HIS A 124 -6.94 10.39 -9.68
#